data_AF-A0A7W0J7Q4-F1
#
_entry.id   AF-A0A7W0J7Q4-F1
#
_cell.length_a   1.000
_cell.length_b   1.000
_cell.length_c   1.000
_cell.angle_alpha   90.00
_cell.angle_beta   90.00
_cell.angle_gamma   90.00
#
_symmetry.space_group_name_H-M   'P 1'
#
loop_
_entity.id
_entity.type
_entity.pdbx_description
1 polymer ?
#
loop_
_entity_poly.entity_id
_entity_poly.type
_entity_poly.pdbx_seq_one_letter_code
_entity_poly.pdbx_strand_id
1 'polypeptide(L)'
;MIILSVLLSIFIALPFFSPVLEKTGHSASANIIYKVYRVVCYQLAFRSFFIFGEQPIYPCELANIDNLITYEQVTNSDVIDLEYARDWIGDTYYGYKVAICERDVAIYGSLALFGFLFQLSGKKIKQLPWYLWFIIALIPIGLDGVSQIPSLSGGWPDWVPVRESTPFWRLLTGSLFGVGTGWFMYPMMEESMKETRITLHRKFAIIKKINQSTKPVSDETNR
;
A
#
# COMPACT_ATOMS: atom_id res chain seq x y z
N MET A 1 -3.55 15.67 5.29
CA MET A 1 -2.56 14.58 5.42
C MET A 1 -3.00 13.55 6.44
N ILE A 2 -3.27 13.93 7.70
CA ILE A 2 -3.74 12.99 8.74
C ILE A 2 -4.90 12.07 8.30
N ILE A 3 -5.94 12.60 7.66
CA ILE A 3 -7.09 11.81 7.20
C ILE A 3 -6.65 10.72 6.22
N LEU A 4 -5.82 11.08 5.24
CA LEU A 4 -5.30 10.13 4.24
C LEU A 4 -4.42 9.07 4.92
N SER A 5 -3.56 9.45 5.86
CA SER A 5 -2.73 8.51 6.63
C SER A 5 -3.58 7.55 7.47
N VAL A 6 -4.67 8.02 8.08
CA VAL A 6 -5.62 7.16 8.80
C VAL A 6 -6.32 6.19 7.86
N LEU A 7 -6.80 6.66 6.70
CA LEU A 7 -7.42 5.78 5.71
C LEU A 7 -6.45 4.71 5.19
N LEU A 8 -5.20 5.07 4.91
CA LEU A 8 -4.16 4.13 4.51
C LEU A 8 -3.83 3.13 5.64
N SER A 9 -3.84 3.59 6.90
CA SER A 9 -3.62 2.72 8.06
C SER A 9 -4.75 1.71 8.23
N ILE A 10 -6.00 2.12 8.04
CA ILE A 10 -7.15 1.21 8.02
C ILE A 10 -7.01 0.22 6.86
N PHE A 11 -6.68 0.72 5.67
CA PHE A 11 -6.46 -0.12 4.49
C PHE A 11 -5.35 -1.17 4.70
N ILE A 12 -4.28 -0.86 5.43
CA ILE A 12 -3.23 -1.86 5.69
C ILE A 12 -3.50 -2.73 6.92
N ALA A 13 -4.29 -2.26 7.89
CA ALA A 13 -4.66 -3.06 9.06
C ALA A 13 -5.72 -4.13 8.73
N LEU A 14 -6.66 -3.84 7.83
CA LEU A 14 -7.75 -4.75 7.45
C LEU A 14 -7.26 -6.15 6.99
N PRO A 15 -6.24 -6.28 6.11
CA PRO A 15 -5.69 -7.58 5.71
C PRO A 15 -5.14 -8.40 6.87
N PHE A 16 -4.63 -7.77 7.94
CA PHE A 16 -4.11 -8.49 9.11
C PHE A 16 -5.22 -9.10 9.97
N PHE A 17 -6.49 -8.76 9.73
CA PHE A 17 -7.61 -9.47 10.33
C PHE A 17 -7.91 -10.80 9.61
N SER A 18 -7.46 -11.02 8.37
CA SER A 18 -7.73 -12.29 7.67
C SER A 18 -7.15 -13.50 8.41
N PRO A 19 -5.90 -13.50 8.92
CA PRO A 19 -5.37 -14.63 9.68
C PRO A 19 -6.07 -14.84 11.03
N VAL A 20 -6.54 -13.76 11.67
CA VAL A 20 -7.26 -13.81 12.95
C VAL A 20 -8.62 -14.48 12.77
N LEU A 21 -9.33 -14.13 11.70
CA LEU A 21 -10.62 -14.73 11.35
C LEU A 21 -10.46 -16.20 10.99
N GLU A 22 -9.44 -16.57 10.21
CA GLU A 22 -9.15 -17.99 9.92
C GLU A 22 -8.83 -18.79 11.18
N LYS A 23 -7.95 -18.26 12.05
CA LYS A 23 -7.56 -18.92 13.30
C LYS A 23 -8.74 -19.14 14.25
N THR A 24 -9.75 -18.27 14.22
CA THR A 24 -10.95 -18.35 15.06
C THR A 24 -12.12 -19.10 14.40
N GLY A 25 -11.92 -19.69 13.21
CA GLY A 25 -12.94 -20.46 12.49
C GLY A 25 -13.94 -19.63 11.70
N HIS A 26 -13.73 -18.32 11.54
CA HIS A 26 -14.57 -17.41 10.78
C HIS A 26 -14.13 -17.28 9.31
N SER A 27 -13.85 -18.42 8.65
CA SER A 27 -13.29 -18.46 7.28
C SER A 27 -14.18 -17.77 6.24
N ALA A 28 -15.51 -17.77 6.42
CA ALA A 28 -16.42 -17.05 5.52
C ALA A 28 -16.15 -15.53 5.52
N SER A 29 -15.91 -14.94 6.69
CA SER A 29 -15.58 -13.53 6.85
C SER A 29 -14.16 -13.22 6.36
N ALA A 30 -13.19 -14.10 6.64
CA ALA A 30 -11.82 -13.97 6.13
C ALA A 30 -11.80 -13.96 4.58
N ASN A 31 -12.58 -14.85 3.96
CA ASN A 31 -12.73 -14.93 2.51
C ASN A 31 -13.27 -13.65 1.86
N ILE A 32 -14.09 -12.87 2.56
CA ILE A 32 -14.51 -11.55 2.06
C ILE A 32 -13.30 -10.62 1.97
N ILE A 33 -12.44 -10.60 3.00
CA ILE A 33 -11.21 -9.79 2.98
C ILE A 33 -10.29 -10.22 1.85
N TYR A 34 -10.01 -11.53 1.70
CA TYR A 34 -9.21 -12.04 0.59
C TYR A 34 -9.78 -11.61 -0.76
N LYS A 35 -11.09 -11.79 -0.99
CA LYS A 35 -11.74 -11.42 -2.26
C LYS A 35 -11.67 -9.92 -2.57
N VAL A 36 -11.91 -9.06 -1.58
CA VAL A 36 -11.84 -7.60 -1.77
C VAL A 36 -10.42 -7.18 -2.11
N TYR A 37 -9.42 -7.69 -1.38
CA TYR A 37 -8.02 -7.32 -1.62
C TYR A 37 -7.42 -7.96 -2.88
N ARG A 38 -8.04 -9.00 -3.44
CA ARG A 38 -7.58 -9.61 -4.71
C ARG A 38 -7.65 -8.64 -5.89
N VAL A 39 -8.48 -7.60 -5.80
CA VAL A 39 -8.58 -6.54 -6.82
C VAL A 39 -7.31 -5.69 -6.88
N VAL A 40 -6.64 -5.52 -5.74
CA VAL A 40 -5.46 -4.64 -5.61
C VAL A 40 -4.15 -5.42 -5.52
N CYS A 41 -4.18 -6.68 -5.07
CA CYS A 41 -3.01 -7.49 -4.82
C CYS A 41 -3.27 -8.94 -5.24
N TYR A 42 -2.28 -9.58 -5.87
CA TYR A 42 -2.38 -11.00 -6.24
C TYR A 42 -2.35 -11.96 -5.03
N GLN A 43 -1.90 -11.53 -3.85
CA GLN A 43 -1.88 -12.34 -2.62
C GLN A 43 -1.19 -13.72 -2.77
N LEU A 44 -0.12 -13.77 -3.57
CA LEU A 44 0.69 -14.98 -3.75
C LEU A 44 1.29 -15.37 -2.40
N ALA A 45 1.09 -16.62 -1.99
CA ALA A 45 1.55 -17.14 -0.70
C ALA A 45 3.03 -16.86 -0.45
N PHE A 46 3.91 -17.15 -1.42
CA PHE A 46 5.35 -16.91 -1.32
C PHE A 46 5.78 -15.43 -1.32
N ARG A 47 4.80 -14.51 -1.37
CA ARG A 47 4.97 -13.05 -1.28
C ARG A 47 4.16 -12.42 -0.15
N SER A 48 3.54 -13.21 0.71
CA SER A 48 2.67 -12.75 1.79
C SER A 48 3.26 -13.14 3.14
N PHE A 49 2.98 -12.31 4.14
CA PHE A 49 3.25 -12.67 5.52
C PHE A 49 2.27 -13.72 6.02
N PHE A 50 2.72 -14.57 6.94
CA PHE A 50 1.94 -15.56 7.66
C PHE A 50 1.87 -15.22 9.14
N ILE A 51 0.73 -15.48 9.76
CA ILE A 51 0.49 -15.26 11.19
C ILE A 51 -0.05 -16.56 11.80
N PHE A 52 0.33 -16.83 13.05
CA PHE A 52 -0.07 -18.02 13.82
C PHE A 52 0.52 -19.35 13.32
N GLY A 53 1.66 -19.30 12.61
CA GLY A 53 2.39 -20.46 12.12
C GLY A 53 3.84 -20.50 12.58
N GLU A 54 4.58 -21.49 12.09
CA GLU A 54 6.01 -21.67 12.40
C GLU A 54 6.90 -20.54 11.88
N GLN A 55 6.60 -20.01 10.69
CA GLN A 55 7.37 -18.94 10.06
C GLN A 55 6.48 -17.78 9.63
N PRO A 56 7.01 -16.53 9.64
CA PRO A 56 6.26 -15.37 9.19
C PRO A 56 6.23 -15.25 7.66
N ILE A 57 7.03 -16.03 6.93
CA ILE A 57 7.21 -15.98 5.47
C ILE A 57 7.63 -17.37 4.96
N TYR A 58 7.19 -17.74 3.76
CA TYR A 58 7.59 -18.97 3.06
C TYR A 58 8.01 -18.61 1.64
N PRO A 59 9.25 -18.15 1.41
CA PRO A 59 9.70 -17.72 0.09
C PRO A 59 9.79 -18.90 -0.89
N CYS A 60 9.74 -18.63 -2.19
CA CYS A 60 10.10 -19.63 -3.20
C CYS A 60 11.57 -20.04 -3.05
N GLU A 61 11.88 -21.29 -3.37
CA GLU A 61 13.25 -21.80 -3.43
C GLU A 61 14.15 -20.94 -4.33
N LEU A 62 13.59 -20.41 -5.42
CA LEU A 62 14.27 -19.48 -6.35
C LEU A 62 14.81 -18.20 -5.68
N ALA A 63 14.28 -17.81 -4.52
CA ALA A 63 14.79 -16.67 -3.76
C ALA A 63 16.14 -16.96 -3.08
N ASN A 64 16.59 -18.22 -3.04
CA ASN A 64 17.86 -18.68 -2.47
C ASN A 64 18.11 -18.17 -1.04
N ILE A 65 17.13 -18.39 -0.15
CA ILE A 65 17.25 -18.00 1.26
C ILE A 65 17.42 -19.26 2.12
N ASP A 66 18.61 -19.42 2.68
CA ASP A 66 18.91 -20.53 3.57
C ASP A 66 18.14 -20.43 4.90
N ASN A 67 17.91 -21.58 5.54
CA ASN A 67 17.28 -21.71 6.86
C ASN A 67 15.80 -21.29 6.95
N LEU A 68 15.08 -21.21 5.81
CA LEU A 68 13.63 -21.05 5.78
C LEU A 68 12.97 -22.23 5.07
N ILE A 69 11.73 -22.53 5.47
CA ILE A 69 10.91 -23.52 4.77
C ILE A 69 10.39 -22.82 3.51
N THR A 70 10.60 -23.43 2.36
CA THR A 70 10.18 -22.85 1.09
C THR A 70 8.71 -23.10 0.81
N TYR A 71 8.12 -22.27 -0.04
CA TYR A 71 6.74 -22.46 -0.50
C TYR A 71 6.53 -23.85 -1.14
N GLU A 72 7.50 -24.32 -1.91
CA GLU A 72 7.50 -25.63 -2.58
C GLU A 72 7.46 -26.77 -1.53
N GLN A 73 8.22 -26.64 -0.44
CA GLN A 73 8.20 -27.59 0.67
C GLN A 73 6.87 -27.57 1.42
N VAL A 74 6.28 -26.39 1.66
CA VAL A 74 4.99 -26.27 2.35
C VAL A 74 3.85 -26.88 1.53
N THR A 75 3.88 -26.69 0.22
CA THR A 75 2.82 -27.13 -0.70
C THR A 75 3.04 -28.54 -1.25
N ASN A 76 4.19 -29.16 -0.98
CA ASN A 76 4.63 -30.43 -1.55
C ASN A 76 4.53 -30.44 -3.09
N SER A 77 4.90 -29.32 -3.72
CA SER A 77 4.85 -29.15 -5.17
C SER A 77 6.13 -28.49 -5.67
N ASP A 78 6.82 -29.17 -6.59
CA ASP A 78 8.01 -28.64 -7.26
C ASP A 78 7.65 -27.64 -8.39
N VAL A 79 6.36 -27.54 -8.72
CA VAL A 79 5.86 -26.61 -9.74
C VAL A 79 5.17 -25.43 -9.06
N ILE A 80 5.61 -24.21 -9.42
CA ILE A 80 4.96 -22.97 -8.98
C ILE A 80 3.70 -22.75 -9.80
N ASP A 81 2.56 -23.17 -9.26
CA ASP A 81 1.23 -22.78 -9.75
C ASP A 81 0.80 -21.46 -9.08
N LEU A 82 0.70 -20.39 -9.89
CA LEU A 82 0.32 -19.05 -9.42
C LEU A 82 -1.13 -18.95 -8.97
N GLU A 83 -2.03 -19.73 -9.57
CA GLU A 83 -3.43 -19.77 -9.16
C GLU A 83 -3.55 -20.44 -7.80
N TYR A 84 -2.88 -21.59 -7.63
CA TYR A 84 -2.80 -22.25 -6.33
C TYR A 84 -2.12 -21.36 -5.28
N ALA A 85 -1.01 -20.70 -5.60
CA ALA A 85 -0.33 -19.80 -4.67
C ALA A 85 -1.23 -18.63 -4.21
N ARG A 86 -2.10 -18.14 -5.09
CA ARG A 86 -3.09 -17.11 -4.77
C ARG A 86 -4.24 -17.66 -3.92
N ASP A 87 -4.65 -18.89 -4.13
CA ASP A 87 -5.78 -19.50 -3.42
C ASP A 87 -5.43 -20.17 -2.09
N TRP A 88 -4.19 -20.64 -1.94
CA TRP A 88 -3.71 -21.25 -0.71
C TRP A 88 -3.64 -20.20 0.40
N ILE A 89 -4.46 -20.37 1.44
CA ILE A 89 -4.57 -19.44 2.59
C ILE A 89 -3.59 -19.82 3.70
N GLY A 90 -3.30 -21.10 3.87
CA GLY A 90 -2.53 -21.64 4.99
C GLY A 90 -3.36 -22.54 5.90
N ASP A 91 -2.75 -22.98 7.01
CA ASP A 91 -3.35 -23.94 7.95
C ASP A 91 -2.89 -23.70 9.40
N THR A 92 -3.21 -24.62 10.32
CA THR A 92 -2.86 -24.47 11.73
C THR A 92 -1.39 -24.64 12.06
N TYR A 93 -0.60 -25.22 11.15
CA TYR A 93 0.82 -25.50 11.30
C TYR A 93 1.66 -24.36 10.70
N TYR A 94 1.42 -24.05 9.42
CA TYR A 94 2.14 -22.99 8.71
C TYR A 94 1.57 -21.58 8.97
N GLY A 95 0.41 -21.51 9.63
CA GLY A 95 -0.30 -20.26 9.87
C GLY A 95 -1.11 -19.82 8.67
N TYR A 96 -1.73 -18.66 8.77
CA TYR A 96 -2.60 -18.10 7.73
C TYR A 96 -2.01 -16.84 7.14
N LYS A 97 -2.10 -16.71 5.82
CA LYS A 97 -1.52 -15.59 5.08
C LYS A 97 -2.30 -14.29 5.30
N VAL A 98 -1.58 -13.17 5.34
CA VAL A 98 -2.18 -11.84 5.29
C VAL A 98 -2.73 -11.62 3.88
N ALA A 99 -3.94 -11.05 3.77
CA ALA A 99 -4.65 -10.80 2.51
C ALA A 99 -4.02 -9.71 1.60
N ILE A 100 -2.74 -9.41 1.76
CA ILE A 100 -1.99 -8.47 0.92
C ILE A 100 -0.50 -8.88 0.91
N CYS A 101 0.25 -8.53 -0.13
CA CYS A 101 1.65 -8.94 -0.24
C CYS A 101 2.58 -8.08 0.63
N GLU A 102 3.75 -8.61 0.95
CA GLU A 102 4.82 -7.95 1.70
C GLU A 102 5.17 -6.57 1.12
N ARG A 103 5.23 -6.47 -0.22
CA ARG A 103 5.54 -5.21 -0.91
C ARG A 103 4.47 -4.15 -0.66
N ASP A 104 3.19 -4.52 -0.75
CA ASP A 104 2.09 -3.58 -0.51
C ASP A 104 2.02 -3.16 0.96
N VAL A 105 2.30 -4.08 1.90
CA VAL A 105 2.48 -3.72 3.32
C VAL A 105 3.54 -2.64 3.47
N ALA A 106 4.69 -2.80 2.83
CA ALA A 106 5.75 -1.81 2.87
C ALA A 106 5.38 -0.49 2.21
N ILE A 107 4.76 -0.50 1.02
CA ILE A 107 4.35 0.72 0.31
C ILE A 107 3.35 1.52 1.13
N TYR A 108 2.19 0.92 1.45
CA TYR A 108 1.10 1.65 2.08
C TYR A 108 1.40 1.94 3.55
N GLY A 109 2.08 1.03 4.25
CA GLY A 109 2.50 1.22 5.63
C GLY A 109 3.50 2.36 5.78
N SER A 110 4.54 2.40 4.94
CA SER A 110 5.53 3.48 5.00
C SER A 110 4.98 4.82 4.52
N LEU A 111 4.07 4.82 3.53
CA LEU A 111 3.35 6.01 3.08
C LEU A 111 2.48 6.58 4.21
N ALA A 112 1.69 5.73 4.89
CA ALA A 112 0.89 6.13 6.04
C ALA A 112 1.75 6.70 7.16
N LEU A 113 2.85 6.00 7.53
CA LEU A 113 3.79 6.43 8.55
C LEU A 113 4.41 7.79 8.21
N PHE A 114 4.87 7.97 6.99
CA PHE A 114 5.42 9.25 6.54
C PHE A 114 4.39 10.37 6.64
N GLY A 115 3.10 10.10 6.42
CA GLY A 115 2.05 11.11 6.54
C GLY A 115 1.77 11.53 7.99
N PHE A 116 1.89 10.60 8.94
CA PHE A 116 1.91 10.95 10.36
C PHE A 116 3.15 11.75 10.72
N LEU A 117 4.35 11.35 10.27
CA LEU A 117 5.59 12.11 10.46
C LEU A 117 5.49 13.52 9.89
N PHE A 118 4.93 13.67 8.69
CA PHE A 118 4.68 14.97 8.07
C PHE A 118 3.75 15.84 8.92
N GLN A 119 2.66 15.26 9.45
CA GLN A 119 1.75 15.97 10.32
C GLN A 119 2.42 16.37 11.65
N LEU A 120 3.18 15.46 12.28
CA LEU A 120 3.91 15.69 13.52
C LEU A 120 5.04 16.72 13.37
N SER A 121 5.65 16.81 12.18
CA SER A 121 6.65 17.85 11.86
C SER A 121 6.07 19.28 11.81
N GLY A 122 4.77 19.44 12.05
CA GLY A 122 4.05 20.69 11.83
C GLY A 122 3.96 21.05 10.35
N LYS A 123 4.00 20.04 9.47
CA LYS A 123 3.95 20.20 8.00
C LYS A 123 5.07 21.07 7.45
N LYS A 124 6.26 21.01 8.07
CA LYS A 124 7.44 21.81 7.72
C LYS A 124 8.36 21.14 6.70
N ILE A 125 8.19 19.84 6.47
CA ILE A 125 8.99 19.09 5.50
C ILE A 125 8.69 19.63 4.10
N LYS A 126 9.74 20.03 3.38
CA LYS A 126 9.61 20.53 2.00
C LYS A 126 9.45 19.38 1.02
N GLN A 127 8.80 19.68 -0.11
CA GLN A 127 8.63 18.75 -1.21
C GLN A 127 9.99 18.19 -1.67
N LEU A 128 10.03 16.87 -1.84
CA LEU A 128 11.17 16.21 -2.48
C LEU A 128 11.22 16.60 -3.96
N PRO A 129 12.36 17.04 -4.52
CA PRO A 129 12.47 17.26 -5.96
C PRO A 129 12.12 16.01 -6.76
N TRP A 130 11.40 16.17 -7.87
CA TRP A 130 10.85 15.06 -8.65
C TRP A 130 11.92 14.05 -9.12
N TYR A 131 13.14 14.54 -9.44
CA TYR A 131 14.24 13.68 -9.88
C TYR A 131 14.80 12.83 -8.72
N LEU A 132 14.84 13.36 -7.49
CA LEU A 132 15.22 12.57 -6.32
C LEU A 132 14.16 11.52 -6.01
N TRP A 133 12.87 11.89 -6.06
CA TRP A 133 11.78 10.92 -5.95
C TRP A 133 11.92 9.80 -6.99
N PHE A 134 12.17 10.15 -8.25
CA PHE A 134 12.37 9.17 -9.32
C PHE A 134 13.52 8.21 -9.00
N ILE A 135 14.69 8.73 -8.61
CA ILE A 135 15.90 7.93 -8.37
C ILE A 135 15.78 7.06 -7.11
N ILE A 136 15.25 7.58 -6.00
CA ILE A 136 15.27 6.87 -4.72
C ILE A 136 14.01 6.02 -4.49
N ALA A 137 12.88 6.39 -5.11
CA ALA A 137 11.59 5.76 -4.87
C ALA A 137 11.21 4.86 -6.06
N LEU A 138 11.18 5.41 -7.28
CA LEU A 138 10.63 4.72 -8.46
C LEU A 138 11.62 3.73 -9.08
N ILE A 139 12.89 4.10 -9.25
CA ILE A 139 13.89 3.20 -9.85
C ILE A 139 14.06 1.91 -9.03
N PRO A 140 14.24 1.91 -7.70
CA PRO A 140 14.50 0.68 -6.95
C PRO A 140 13.34 -0.31 -7.00
N ILE A 141 12.10 0.17 -6.84
CA ILE A 141 10.91 -0.69 -6.92
C ILE A 141 10.64 -1.16 -8.35
N GLY A 142 10.92 -0.32 -9.35
CA GLY A 142 10.82 -0.67 -10.76
C GLY A 142 11.82 -1.76 -11.15
N LEU A 143 13.09 -1.62 -10.76
CA LEU A 143 14.12 -2.64 -11.01
C LEU A 143 13.80 -3.96 -10.30
N ASP A 144 13.41 -3.91 -9.02
CA ASP A 144 13.02 -5.12 -8.30
C ASP A 144 11.81 -5.78 -8.99
N GLY A 145 10.73 -5.02 -9.24
CA GLY A 145 9.51 -5.56 -9.86
C GLY A 145 9.73 -6.12 -11.26
N VAL A 146 10.45 -5.41 -12.13
CA VAL A 146 10.73 -5.85 -13.51
C VAL A 146 11.57 -7.11 -13.54
N SER A 147 12.58 -7.22 -12.66
CA SER A 147 13.43 -8.42 -12.61
C SER A 147 12.70 -9.69 -12.14
N GLN A 148 11.48 -9.58 -11.60
CA GLN A 148 10.63 -10.71 -11.20
C GLN A 148 9.63 -11.13 -12.28
N ILE A 149 9.45 -10.38 -13.36
CA ILE A 149 8.47 -10.75 -14.39
C ILE A 149 8.78 -12.14 -14.99
N PRO A 150 10.05 -12.50 -15.26
CA PRO A 150 10.39 -13.82 -15.77
C PRO A 150 10.00 -14.99 -14.85
N SER A 151 9.98 -14.79 -13.52
CA SER A 151 9.54 -15.83 -12.58
C SER A 151 8.02 -16.02 -12.55
N LEU A 152 7.25 -15.04 -13.06
CA LEU A 152 5.78 -15.00 -12.99
C LEU A 152 5.07 -15.37 -14.29
N SER A 153 5.81 -15.51 -15.38
CA SER A 153 5.22 -15.79 -16.70
C SER A 153 6.13 -16.70 -17.49
N GLY A 154 5.58 -17.69 -18.18
CA GLY A 154 6.34 -18.53 -19.11
C GLY A 154 6.66 -17.83 -20.44
N GLY A 155 7.57 -18.42 -21.21
CA GLY A 155 7.86 -17.98 -22.59
C GLY A 155 8.98 -16.95 -22.73
N TRP A 156 9.74 -16.69 -21.67
CA TRP A 156 10.95 -15.89 -21.76
C TRP A 156 12.09 -16.66 -22.43
N PRO A 157 12.98 -15.99 -23.19
CA PRO A 157 14.19 -16.63 -23.71
C PRO A 157 15.11 -17.14 -22.61
N ASP A 158 15.82 -18.25 -22.85
CA ASP A 158 16.70 -18.91 -21.87
C ASP A 158 17.82 -18.02 -21.30
N TRP A 159 18.20 -16.96 -22.00
CA TRP A 159 19.23 -16.01 -21.56
C TRP A 159 18.71 -15.00 -20.52
N VAL A 160 17.39 -14.91 -20.32
CA VAL A 160 16.80 -14.01 -19.33
C VAL A 160 16.91 -14.67 -17.95
N PRO A 161 17.59 -14.03 -16.98
CA PRO A 161 17.72 -14.59 -15.65
C PRO A 161 16.34 -14.67 -14.98
N VAL A 162 15.98 -15.86 -14.53
CA VAL A 162 14.79 -16.11 -13.73
C VAL A 162 15.15 -15.81 -12.27
N ARG A 163 14.51 -14.78 -11.70
CA ARG A 163 14.79 -14.29 -10.34
C ARG A 163 13.47 -14.08 -9.61
N GLU A 164 13.43 -14.52 -8.35
CA GLU A 164 12.39 -14.12 -7.40
C GLU A 164 12.96 -13.13 -6.38
N SER A 165 12.17 -12.12 -5.97
CA SER A 165 12.65 -11.15 -4.98
C SER A 165 12.51 -11.69 -3.58
N THR A 166 13.55 -11.50 -2.77
CA THR A 166 13.51 -11.88 -1.35
C THR A 166 12.54 -10.97 -0.59
N PRO A 167 11.95 -11.44 0.52
CA PRO A 167 11.13 -10.62 1.41
C PRO A 167 11.80 -9.31 1.84
N PHE A 168 13.12 -9.33 2.10
CA PHE A 168 13.90 -8.14 2.41
C PHE A 168 13.83 -7.07 1.31
N TRP A 169 14.13 -7.46 0.06
CA TRP A 169 14.08 -6.55 -1.10
C TRP A 169 12.68 -6.00 -1.36
N ARG A 170 11.63 -6.82 -1.19
CA ARG A 170 10.23 -6.38 -1.31
C ARG A 170 9.89 -5.31 -0.27
N LEU A 171 10.34 -5.50 0.99
CA LEU A 171 10.14 -4.53 2.06
C LEU A 171 10.97 -3.26 1.86
N LEU A 172 12.23 -3.39 1.47
CA LEU A 172 13.13 -2.25 1.27
C LEU A 172 12.65 -1.37 0.12
N THR A 173 12.45 -1.94 -1.06
CA THR A 173 12.03 -1.18 -2.24
C THR A 173 10.62 -0.64 -2.11
N GLY A 174 9.70 -1.41 -1.51
CA GLY A 174 8.35 -0.95 -1.16
C GLY A 174 8.37 0.22 -0.18
N SER A 175 9.21 0.16 0.87
CA SER A 175 9.32 1.23 1.86
C SER A 175 9.96 2.48 1.28
N LEU A 176 11.01 2.35 0.45
CA LEU A 176 11.62 3.47 -0.27
C LEU A 176 10.58 4.15 -1.17
N PHE A 177 9.79 3.37 -1.89
CA PHE A 177 8.72 3.89 -2.73
C PHE A 177 7.65 4.63 -1.92
N GLY A 178 7.16 4.03 -0.83
CA GLY A 178 6.12 4.63 0.00
C GLY A 178 6.59 5.89 0.75
N VAL A 179 7.77 5.87 1.38
CA VAL A 179 8.39 7.06 2.00
C VAL A 179 8.65 8.15 0.97
N GLY A 180 9.30 7.79 -0.15
CA GLY A 180 9.64 8.75 -1.20
C GLY A 180 8.39 9.40 -1.80
N THR A 181 7.35 8.61 -2.07
CA THR A 181 6.07 9.11 -2.59
C THR A 181 5.35 9.97 -1.56
N GLY A 182 5.36 9.61 -0.27
CA GLY A 182 4.83 10.46 0.79
C GLY A 182 5.56 11.80 0.90
N TRP A 183 6.90 11.78 0.80
CA TRP A 183 7.73 12.98 0.83
C TRP A 183 7.51 13.87 -0.39
N PHE A 184 7.28 13.28 -1.55
CA PHE A 184 6.93 14.03 -2.74
C PHE A 184 5.51 14.61 -2.65
N MET A 185 4.50 13.77 -2.37
CA MET A 185 3.10 14.12 -2.54
C MET A 185 2.52 14.93 -1.38
N TYR A 186 2.83 14.63 -0.11
CA TYR A 186 2.15 15.30 1.00
C TYR A 186 2.43 16.80 1.11
N PRO A 187 3.68 17.28 0.96
CA PRO A 187 3.94 18.71 0.93
C PRO A 187 3.22 19.40 -0.24
N MET A 188 3.25 18.79 -1.44
CA MET A 188 2.60 19.30 -2.64
C MET A 188 1.07 19.40 -2.47
N MET A 189 0.44 18.35 -1.92
CA MET A 189 -0.99 18.35 -1.63
C MET A 189 -1.35 19.40 -0.57
N GLU A 190 -0.54 19.56 0.48
CA GLU A 190 -0.80 20.55 1.52
C GLU A 190 -0.75 21.98 0.98
N GLU A 191 0.20 22.28 0.09
CA GLU A 191 0.30 23.57 -0.59
C GLU A 191 -0.93 23.83 -1.47
N SER A 192 -1.30 22.86 -2.32
CA SER A 192 -2.50 22.95 -3.16
C SER A 192 -3.79 23.13 -2.35
N MET A 193 -3.92 22.42 -1.22
CA MET A 193 -5.08 22.56 -0.32
C MET A 193 -5.14 23.96 0.32
N LYS A 194 -3.99 24.54 0.71
CA LYS A 194 -3.92 25.90 1.25
C LYS A 194 -4.36 26.94 0.22
N GLU A 195 -3.85 26.85 -1.01
CA GLU A 195 -4.22 27.73 -2.11
C GLU A 195 -5.72 27.64 -2.45
N THR A 196 -6.23 26.41 -2.53
CA THR A 196 -7.65 26.14 -2.77
C THR A 196 -8.52 26.75 -1.67
N ARG A 197 -8.14 26.58 -0.39
CA ARG A 197 -8.85 27.16 0.75
C ARG A 197 -8.89 28.68 0.70
N ILE A 198 -7.76 29.33 0.40
CA ILE A 198 -7.69 30.80 0.26
C ILE A 198 -8.61 31.27 -0.87
N THR A 199 -8.56 30.58 -2.01
CA THR A 199 -9.40 30.89 -3.18
C THR A 199 -10.88 30.77 -2.87
N LEU A 200 -11.30 29.69 -2.17
CA LEU A 200 -12.69 29.49 -1.75
C LEU A 200 -13.16 30.56 -0.77
N HIS A 201 -12.35 30.91 0.24
CA HIS A 201 -12.70 31.97 1.18
C HIS A 201 -12.91 33.31 0.49
N ARG A 202 -12.07 33.65 -0.50
CA ARG A 202 -12.24 34.87 -1.32
C ARG A 202 -13.55 34.84 -2.11
N LYS A 203 -13.85 33.73 -2.79
CA LYS A 203 -15.11 33.58 -3.55
C LYS A 203 -16.34 33.72 -2.64
N PHE A 204 -16.36 33.06 -1.49
CA PHE A 204 -17.46 33.18 -0.53
C PHE A 204 -17.61 34.60 0.02
N ALA A 205 -16.51 35.31 0.29
CA ALA A 205 -16.55 36.71 0.73
C ALA A 205 -17.15 37.63 -0.35
N ILE A 206 -16.80 37.42 -1.62
CA ILE A 206 -17.37 38.15 -2.76
C ILE A 206 -18.87 37.88 -2.90
N ILE A 207 -19.28 36.60 -2.88
CA ILE A 207 -20.70 36.22 -2.96
C ILE A 207 -21.50 36.85 -1.81
N LYS A 208 -20.96 36.83 -0.59
CA LYS A 208 -21.58 37.47 0.57
C LYS A 208 -21.76 38.98 0.36
N LYS A 209 -20.75 39.66 -0.18
CA LYS A 209 -20.82 41.10 -0.48
C LYS A 209 -21.84 41.42 -1.58
N ILE A 210 -21.89 40.61 -2.64
CA ILE A 210 -22.89 40.75 -3.71
C ILE A 210 -24.30 40.59 -3.11
N ASN A 211 -24.55 39.50 -2.38
CA ASN A 211 -25.85 39.25 -1.76
C ASN A 211 -26.28 40.35 -0.77
N GLN A 212 -25.33 40.99 -0.08
CA GLN A 212 -25.60 42.15 0.76
C GLN A 212 -25.95 43.40 -0.05
N SER A 213 -25.28 43.62 -1.20
CA SER A 213 -25.57 44.74 -2.10
C SER A 213 -26.87 44.59 -2.90
N THR A 214 -27.33 43.36 -3.12
CA THR A 214 -28.55 43.07 -3.91
C THR A 214 -29.81 42.99 -3.04
N LYS A 215 -29.72 43.01 -1.70
CA LYS A 215 -30.89 43.18 -0.85
C LYS A 215 -31.46 44.58 -1.07
N PRO A 216 -32.71 44.72 -1.56
CA PRO A 216 -33.34 46.03 -1.68
C PRO A 216 -33.49 46.64 -0.28
N VAL A 217 -33.27 47.96 -0.19
CA VAL A 217 -33.68 48.77 0.97
C VAL A 217 -35.21 48.72 1.00
N SER A 218 -35.79 47.71 1.65
CA SER A 218 -37.23 47.66 1.92
C SER A 218 -37.51 48.31 3.27
N ASP A 219 -38.22 49.43 3.20
CA ASP A 219 -39.05 50.07 4.23
C ASP A 219 -38.39 50.60 5.51
N GLU A 220 -37.79 51.79 5.39
CA GLU A 220 -37.82 52.81 6.46
C GLU A 220 -38.40 54.13 5.91
N THR A 221 -39.66 54.11 5.48
CA THR A 221 -40.46 55.34 5.30
C THR A 221 -41.92 55.06 5.65
N ASN A 222 -42.23 55.09 6.95
CA ASN A 222 -43.56 55.43 7.47
C ASN A 222 -43.45 55.64 9.00
N ARG A 223 -43.04 56.86 9.37
CA ARG A 223 -43.31 57.48 10.67
C ARG A 223 -43.79 58.89 10.43
#